data_AF-A0AA88Z148-F1
#
_entry.id   AF-A0AA88Z148-F1
#
_cell.length_a   1.000
_cell.length_b   1.000
_cell.length_c   1.000
_cell.angle_alpha   90.00
_cell.angle_beta   90.00
_cell.angle_gamma   90.00
#
_symmetry.space_group_name_H-M   'P 1'
#
loop_
_entity.id
_entity.type
_entity.pdbx_description
1 polymer ?
#
loop_
_entity_poly.entity_id
_entity_poly.type
_entity_poly.pdbx_seq_one_letter_code
_entity_poly.pdbx_strand_id
1 'polypeptide(L)'
;MLDFAGYWYHRWQHKFGIWWELHAVHHSQRQMSLWCDDRNHLLDDVLQSCFFAAIALVIGVTPSQFVVLTAVTNFLQSIQHTNARLSYGRIGERLLVSPVFHRRHHAVGYGHEGTKYGCNFGVLFPWWDMMFGTASWNRTVEPTGIREQIEGVSYGDGFWSQHGLAFVRIFRRLFPAKRGAASA
;
A
#
# COMPACT_ATOMS: atom_id res chain seq x y z
N MET A 1 8.49 10.20 -13.84
CA MET A 1 9.60 9.38 -13.32
C MET A 1 9.35 8.95 -11.88
N LEU A 2 9.19 9.88 -10.93
CA LEU A 2 8.92 9.52 -9.53
C LEU A 2 7.65 8.67 -9.36
N ASP A 3 6.55 9.00 -10.04
CA ASP A 3 5.31 8.20 -9.98
C ASP A 3 5.50 6.76 -10.52
N PHE A 4 6.30 6.57 -11.57
CA PHE A 4 6.67 5.24 -12.07
C PHE A 4 7.51 4.46 -11.05
N ALA A 5 8.46 5.14 -10.40
CA ALA A 5 9.24 4.54 -9.32
C ALA A 5 8.34 4.18 -8.13
N GLY A 6 7.35 5.02 -7.83
CA GLY A 6 6.34 4.76 -6.80
C GLY A 6 5.47 3.55 -7.09
N TYR A 7 5.02 3.38 -8.33
CA TYR A 7 4.33 2.16 -8.75
C TYR A 7 5.16 0.90 -8.43
N TRP A 8 6.46 0.89 -8.75
CA TRP A 8 7.32 -0.27 -8.48
C TRP A 8 7.60 -0.47 -7.00
N TYR A 9 7.89 0.60 -6.26
CA TYR A 9 8.06 0.57 -4.81
C TYR A 9 6.82 -0.07 -4.16
N HIS A 10 5.64 0.43 -4.52
CA HIS A 10 4.38 -0.04 -3.99
C HIS A 10 4.09 -1.49 -4.37
N ARG A 11 4.31 -1.86 -5.63
CA ARG A 11 4.18 -3.25 -6.07
C ARG A 11 5.15 -4.18 -5.37
N TRP A 12 6.36 -3.73 -5.00
CA TRP A 12 7.34 -4.55 -4.27
C TRP A 12 6.98 -4.72 -2.80
N GLN A 13 6.44 -3.69 -2.13
CA GLN A 13 5.83 -3.81 -0.81
C GLN A 13 4.81 -4.95 -0.76
N HIS A 14 4.01 -5.05 -1.81
CA HIS A 14 2.99 -6.09 -1.96
C HIS A 14 3.54 -7.44 -2.41
N LYS A 15 4.67 -7.49 -3.13
CA LYS A 15 5.21 -8.73 -3.69
C LYS A 15 6.11 -9.49 -2.72
N PHE A 16 6.89 -8.78 -1.91
CA PHE A 16 7.89 -9.40 -1.03
C PHE A 16 7.33 -9.55 0.38
N GLY A 17 7.17 -10.78 0.84
CA GLY A 17 6.49 -11.06 2.10
C GLY A 17 7.04 -10.32 3.33
N ILE A 18 8.36 -10.11 3.43
CA ILE A 18 8.95 -9.33 4.55
C ILE A 18 8.53 -7.87 4.48
N TRP A 19 8.55 -7.29 3.27
CA TRP A 19 8.16 -5.91 3.05
C TRP A 19 6.66 -5.71 3.26
N TRP A 20 5.88 -6.71 2.83
CA TRP A 20 4.46 -6.76 3.11
C TRP A 20 4.17 -6.66 4.60
N GLU A 21 4.92 -7.32 5.49
CA GLU A 21 4.62 -7.23 6.92
C GLU A 21 4.75 -5.81 7.50
N LEU A 22 5.60 -4.98 6.90
CA LEU A 22 5.71 -3.54 7.21
C LEU A 22 4.51 -2.80 6.63
N HIS A 23 4.28 -2.98 5.33
CA HIS A 23 3.22 -2.29 4.59
C HIS A 23 1.80 -2.71 5.04
N ALA A 24 1.66 -3.90 5.62
CA ALA A 24 0.42 -4.42 6.17
C ALA A 24 -0.11 -3.58 7.33
N VAL A 25 0.73 -2.75 7.98
CA VAL A 25 0.26 -1.77 8.97
C VAL A 25 -0.72 -0.78 8.31
N HIS A 26 -0.39 -0.30 7.11
CA HIS A 26 -1.23 0.57 6.28
C HIS A 26 -2.50 -0.15 5.83
N HIS A 27 -2.36 -1.39 5.33
CA HIS A 27 -3.50 -2.20 4.91
C HIS A 27 -4.39 -2.74 6.04
N SER A 28 -3.93 -2.72 7.29
CA SER A 28 -4.73 -3.20 8.44
C SER A 28 -5.92 -2.30 8.79
N GLN A 29 -6.09 -1.18 8.07
CA GLN A 29 -7.19 -0.28 8.27
C GLN A 29 -8.51 -0.84 7.72
N ARG A 30 -9.47 -1.07 8.61
CA ARG A 30 -10.81 -1.56 8.25
C ARG A 30 -11.75 -0.44 7.80
N GLN A 31 -11.54 0.78 8.31
CA GLN A 31 -12.32 1.97 7.95
C GLN A 31 -11.38 3.01 7.36
N MET A 32 -11.48 3.23 6.05
CA MET A 32 -10.66 4.25 5.38
C MET A 32 -11.06 5.65 5.83
N SER A 33 -10.13 6.59 5.76
CA SER A 33 -10.36 8.03 5.91
C SER A 33 -9.17 8.77 5.32
N LEU A 34 -9.30 10.08 5.09
CA LEU A 34 -8.18 10.93 4.64
C LEU A 34 -6.92 10.73 5.51
N TRP A 35 -7.11 10.56 6.82
CA TRP A 35 -6.03 10.40 7.81
C TRP A 35 -5.44 8.99 7.86
N CYS A 36 -6.05 8.01 7.20
CA CYS A 36 -5.54 6.65 7.17
C CYS A 36 -4.32 6.50 6.26
N ASP A 37 -4.08 7.47 5.36
CA ASP A 37 -2.88 7.55 4.53
C ASP A 37 -1.60 7.50 5.39
N ASP A 38 -1.62 8.14 6.56
CA ASP A 38 -0.48 8.26 7.48
C ASP A 38 -0.31 7.07 8.44
N ARG A 39 -1.14 6.02 8.36
CA ARG A 39 -0.99 4.83 9.23
C ARG A 39 0.07 3.88 8.66
N ASN A 40 1.33 4.30 8.68
CA ASN A 40 2.43 3.53 8.12
C ASN A 40 3.36 2.96 9.21
N HIS A 41 4.23 2.05 8.81
CA HIS A 41 5.30 1.57 9.65
C HIS A 41 6.54 2.47 9.47
N LEU A 42 7.11 3.01 10.55
CA LEU A 42 8.23 3.97 10.48
C LEU A 42 9.42 3.50 9.62
N LEU A 43 9.79 2.22 9.71
CA LEU A 43 10.86 1.67 8.86
C LEU A 43 10.51 1.75 7.37
N ASP A 44 9.24 1.52 7.00
CA ASP A 44 8.78 1.61 5.62
C ASP A 44 8.82 3.06 5.13
N ASP A 45 8.43 4.02 5.97
CA ASP A 45 8.51 5.47 5.67
C ASP A 45 9.95 5.94 5.43
N VAL A 46 10.90 5.46 6.24
CA VAL A 46 12.32 5.78 6.08
C VAL A 46 12.86 5.17 4.79
N LEU A 47 12.55 3.90 4.50
CA LEU A 47 12.95 3.24 3.25
C LEU A 47 12.38 3.98 2.04
N GLN A 48 11.13 4.40 2.10
CA GLN A 48 10.45 5.12 1.03
C GLN A 48 11.10 6.49 0.80
N SER A 49 11.32 7.23 1.89
CA SER A 49 11.96 8.56 1.84
C SER A 49 13.37 8.48 1.23
N CYS A 50 14.19 7.52 1.67
CA CYS A 50 15.51 7.30 1.12
C CYS A 50 15.47 6.91 -0.37
N PHE A 51 14.56 6.04 -0.77
CA PHE A 51 14.40 5.60 -2.16
C PHE A 51 14.07 6.77 -3.09
N PHE A 52 13.06 7.58 -2.74
CA PHE A 52 12.67 8.71 -3.58
C PHE A 52 13.66 9.86 -3.55
N ALA A 53 14.29 10.14 -2.40
CA ALA A 53 15.35 11.14 -2.31
C ALA A 53 16.54 10.77 -3.22
N ALA A 54 16.95 9.49 -3.23
CA ALA A 54 18.03 9.02 -4.10
C ALA A 54 17.68 9.22 -5.59
N ILE A 55 16.47 8.85 -6.02
CA ILE A 55 16.04 9.06 -7.41
C ILE A 55 15.98 10.55 -7.75
N ALA A 56 15.42 11.37 -6.86
CA ALA A 56 15.31 12.82 -7.03
C ALA A 56 16.69 13.47 -7.23
N LEU A 57 17.69 13.07 -6.44
CA LEU A 57 19.08 13.53 -6.59
C LEU A 57 19.67 13.13 -7.94
N VAL A 58 19.46 11.88 -8.39
CA VAL A 58 19.97 11.38 -9.68
C VAL A 58 19.39 12.15 -10.86
N ILE A 59 18.10 12.50 -10.82
CA ILE A 59 17.44 13.25 -11.89
C ILE A 59 17.58 14.77 -11.74
N GLY A 60 18.33 15.26 -10.75
CA GLY A 60 18.63 16.68 -10.56
C GLY A 60 17.48 17.53 -10.00
N VAL A 61 16.54 16.92 -9.26
CA VAL A 61 15.48 17.66 -8.56
C VAL A 61 16.08 18.43 -7.39
N THR A 62 15.81 19.73 -7.31
CA THR A 62 16.28 20.55 -6.19
C THR A 62 15.53 20.23 -4.90
N PRO A 63 16.11 20.47 -3.70
CA PRO A 63 15.42 20.19 -2.44
C PRO A 63 14.04 20.87 -2.32
N SER A 64 13.91 22.12 -2.77
CA SER A 64 12.63 22.85 -2.72
C SER A 64 11.58 22.24 -3.65
N GLN A 65 11.97 21.81 -4.85
CA GLN A 65 11.08 21.09 -5.76
C GLN A 65 10.65 19.75 -5.18
N PHE A 66 11.59 19.01 -4.56
CA PHE A 66 11.27 17.74 -3.92
C PHE A 66 10.21 17.91 -2.82
N VAL A 67 10.35 18.91 -1.96
CA VAL A 67 9.36 19.22 -0.93
C VAL A 67 7.98 19.49 -1.53
N VAL A 68 7.90 20.29 -2.59
CA VAL A 68 6.63 20.59 -3.28
C VAL A 68 6.03 19.33 -3.90
N LEU A 69 6.84 18.53 -4.59
CA LEU A 69 6.39 17.28 -5.21
C LEU A 69 5.84 16.29 -4.17
N THR A 70 6.54 16.13 -3.04
CA THR A 70 6.09 15.29 -1.93
C THR A 70 4.79 15.81 -1.34
N ALA A 71 4.68 17.11 -1.06
CA ALA A 71 3.46 17.70 -0.49
C ALA A 71 2.25 17.52 -1.41
N VAL A 72 2.40 17.77 -2.71
CA VAL A 72 1.32 17.57 -3.69
C VAL A 72 0.95 16.09 -3.83
N THR A 73 1.94 15.21 -3.85
CA THR A 73 1.72 13.76 -3.95
C THR A 73 0.94 13.24 -2.74
N ASN A 74 1.40 13.58 -1.53
CA ASN A 74 0.73 13.18 -0.29
C ASN A 74 -0.69 13.72 -0.22
N PHE A 75 -0.92 14.99 -0.60
CA PHE A 75 -2.27 15.56 -0.62
C PHE A 75 -3.21 14.76 -1.54
N LEU A 76 -2.76 14.39 -2.74
CA LEU A 76 -3.55 13.60 -3.67
C LEU A 76 -3.75 12.17 -3.15
N GLN A 77 -2.75 11.53 -2.54
CA GLN A 77 -2.88 10.21 -1.91
C GLN A 77 -3.86 10.23 -0.75
N SER A 78 -3.82 11.25 0.10
CA SER A 78 -4.78 11.42 1.18
C SER A 78 -6.20 11.47 0.64
N ILE A 79 -6.46 12.23 -0.44
CA ILE A 79 -7.78 12.25 -1.11
C ILE A 79 -8.22 10.84 -1.54
N GLN A 80 -7.32 10.02 -2.07
CA GLN A 80 -7.62 8.65 -2.49
C GLN A 80 -8.06 7.75 -1.32
N HIS A 81 -7.67 8.08 -0.09
CA HIS A 81 -8.09 7.35 1.13
C HIS A 81 -9.43 7.82 1.70
N THR A 82 -10.08 8.81 1.10
CA THR A 82 -11.40 9.28 1.54
C THR A 82 -12.39 8.11 1.58
N ASN A 83 -13.19 8.01 2.65
CA ASN A 83 -14.27 7.02 2.76
C ASN A 83 -15.50 7.39 1.91
N ALA A 84 -15.29 7.63 0.61
CA ALA A 84 -16.31 8.03 -0.33
C ALA A 84 -16.32 7.07 -1.51
N ARG A 85 -17.52 6.77 -2.02
CA ARG A 85 -17.71 6.04 -3.29
C ARG A 85 -17.49 6.97 -4.48
N LEU A 86 -16.41 7.73 -4.46
CA LEU A 86 -16.09 8.74 -5.47
C LEU A 86 -15.30 8.09 -6.61
N SER A 87 -15.93 8.06 -7.78
CA SER A 87 -15.34 7.70 -9.07
C SER A 87 -15.14 8.96 -9.90
N TYR A 88 -14.06 9.03 -10.68
CA TYR A 88 -13.82 10.14 -11.62
C TYR A 88 -14.42 9.87 -13.02
N GLY A 89 -15.31 8.87 -13.12
CA GLY A 89 -15.92 8.49 -14.40
C GLY A 89 -14.95 7.79 -15.34
N ARG A 90 -15.43 7.40 -16.53
CA ARG A 90 -14.69 6.53 -17.47
C ARG A 90 -13.36 7.13 -17.95
N ILE A 91 -13.31 8.45 -18.10
CA ILE A 91 -12.11 9.15 -18.57
C ILE A 91 -11.23 9.54 -17.39
N GLY A 92 -11.80 10.17 -16.35
CA GLY A 92 -11.03 10.64 -15.20
C GLY A 92 -10.32 9.50 -14.45
N GLU A 93 -10.95 8.32 -14.33
CA GLU A 93 -10.31 7.14 -13.70
C GLU A 93 -9.13 6.57 -14.50
N ARG A 94 -8.88 7.04 -15.72
CA ARG A 94 -7.68 6.70 -16.50
C ARG A 94 -6.61 7.78 -16.42
N LEU A 95 -6.93 8.92 -15.82
CA LEU A 95 -6.05 10.09 -15.70
C LEU A 95 -5.57 10.32 -14.26
N LEU A 96 -6.34 9.92 -13.26
CA LEU A 96 -5.98 10.08 -11.86
C LEU A 96 -6.57 8.92 -11.04
N VAL A 97 -5.82 8.43 -10.06
CA VAL A 97 -6.29 7.42 -9.11
C VAL A 97 -7.43 8.01 -8.29
N SER A 98 -8.60 7.35 -8.35
CA SER A 98 -9.81 7.76 -7.62
C SER A 98 -9.92 7.05 -6.27
N PRO A 99 -10.72 7.57 -5.33
CA PRO A 99 -10.97 6.87 -4.06
C PRO A 99 -11.53 5.47 -4.23
N VAL A 100 -12.39 5.22 -5.22
CA VAL A 100 -12.89 3.85 -5.50
C VAL A 100 -11.78 2.94 -6.05
N PHE A 101 -10.90 3.45 -6.91
CA PHE A 101 -9.78 2.68 -7.46
C PHE A 101 -8.80 2.26 -6.35
N HIS A 102 -8.44 3.21 -5.48
CA HIS A 102 -7.53 2.97 -4.36
C HIS A 102 -8.18 2.15 -3.24
N ARG A 103 -9.47 2.37 -2.93
CA ARG A 103 -10.17 1.55 -1.93
C ARG A 103 -10.13 0.05 -2.27
N ARG A 104 -10.21 -0.30 -3.55
CA ARG A 104 -10.10 -1.70 -3.99
C ARG A 104 -8.72 -2.29 -3.69
N HIS A 105 -7.66 -1.49 -3.80
CA HIS A 105 -6.32 -1.89 -3.40
C HIS A 105 -6.27 -2.31 -1.91
N HIS A 106 -7.00 -1.61 -1.04
CA HIS A 106 -7.14 -1.93 0.38
C HIS A 106 -8.14 -3.05 0.70
N ALA A 107 -8.86 -3.57 -0.30
CA ALA A 107 -9.90 -4.55 -0.04
C ALA A 107 -9.34 -5.91 0.39
N VAL A 108 -10.05 -6.56 1.30
CA VAL A 108 -9.77 -7.93 1.75
C VAL A 108 -9.81 -8.85 0.53
N GLY A 109 -8.82 -9.71 0.38
CA GLY A 109 -8.68 -10.57 -0.80
C GLY A 109 -7.93 -9.93 -1.97
N TYR A 110 -7.69 -8.62 -1.95
CA TYR A 110 -6.90 -7.92 -2.98
C TYR A 110 -5.56 -7.46 -2.43
N GLY A 111 -5.54 -6.78 -1.28
CA GLY A 111 -4.37 -6.07 -0.74
C GLY A 111 -3.09 -6.88 -0.47
N HIS A 112 -3.10 -8.20 -0.50
CA HIS A 112 -1.89 -9.05 -0.61
C HIS A 112 -2.23 -10.50 -1.04
N GLU A 113 -3.47 -10.74 -1.44
CA GLU A 113 -4.02 -12.10 -1.54
C GLU A 113 -4.42 -12.44 -2.99
N GLY A 114 -4.91 -11.48 -3.79
CA GLY A 114 -5.40 -11.76 -5.16
C GLY A 114 -5.64 -10.52 -6.05
N THR A 115 -4.74 -10.13 -6.93
CA THR A 115 -4.60 -10.77 -8.26
C THR A 115 -3.13 -11.17 -8.43
N LYS A 116 -2.80 -12.21 -7.66
CA LYS A 116 -1.47 -12.77 -7.31
C LYS A 116 -0.52 -11.76 -6.65
N TYR A 117 -0.99 -11.22 -5.52
CA TYR A 117 -0.37 -10.32 -4.52
C TYR A 117 -0.78 -8.84 -4.56
N GLY A 118 -1.75 -8.44 -5.39
CA GLY A 118 -2.35 -7.11 -5.32
C GLY A 118 -2.80 -6.58 -6.68
N CYS A 119 -3.53 -5.47 -6.65
CA CYS A 119 -3.91 -4.68 -7.82
C CYS A 119 -3.88 -3.19 -7.48
N ASN A 120 -3.93 -2.34 -8.50
CA ASN A 120 -4.09 -0.88 -8.35
C ASN A 120 -2.97 -0.24 -7.51
N PHE A 121 -1.71 -0.43 -7.92
CA PHE A 121 -0.53 0.06 -7.20
C PHE A 121 -0.12 1.50 -7.54
N GLY A 122 -0.72 2.09 -8.58
CA GLY A 122 -0.44 3.45 -9.02
C GLY A 122 -0.64 4.47 -7.90
N VAL A 123 0.31 5.41 -7.77
CA VAL A 123 0.32 6.41 -6.71
C VAL A 123 -0.57 7.59 -7.10
N LEU A 124 -0.28 8.27 -8.20
CA LEU A 124 -1.12 9.33 -8.74
C LEU A 124 -1.84 8.88 -10.01
N PHE A 125 -1.14 8.13 -10.86
CA PHE A 125 -1.62 7.75 -12.18
C PHE A 125 -1.84 6.23 -12.29
N PRO A 126 -3.00 5.78 -12.81
CA PRO A 126 -3.29 4.35 -13.04
C PRO A 126 -2.59 3.81 -14.30
N TRP A 127 -1.78 4.64 -14.98
CA TRP A 127 -1.13 4.31 -16.24
C TRP A 127 -0.23 3.09 -16.14
N TRP A 128 0.47 2.95 -15.02
CA TRP A 128 1.37 1.83 -14.79
C TRP A 128 0.60 0.54 -14.50
N ASP A 129 -0.51 0.63 -13.78
CA ASP A 129 -1.41 -0.52 -13.59
C ASP A 129 -1.99 -1.00 -14.92
N MET A 130 -2.36 -0.08 -15.81
CA MET A 130 -2.81 -0.43 -17.16
C MET A 130 -1.70 -1.07 -17.98
N MET A 131 -0.49 -0.49 -17.93
CA MET A 131 0.67 -0.95 -18.69
C MET A 131 1.12 -2.35 -18.27
N PHE A 132 1.12 -2.66 -16.97
CA PHE A 132 1.60 -3.93 -16.43
C PHE A 132 0.49 -4.92 -16.08
N GLY A 133 -0.76 -4.63 -16.45
CA GLY A 133 -1.90 -5.53 -16.26
C GLY A 133 -2.30 -5.74 -14.79
N THR A 134 -2.07 -4.75 -13.92
CA THR A 134 -2.46 -4.80 -12.49
C THR A 134 -3.67 -3.91 -12.17
N ALA A 135 -4.30 -3.31 -13.18
CA ALA A 135 -5.51 -2.51 -13.00
C ALA A 135 -6.75 -3.38 -12.84
N SER A 136 -7.48 -3.17 -11.75
CA SER A 136 -8.80 -3.72 -11.49
C SER A 136 -9.83 -2.60 -11.41
N TRP A 137 -10.70 -2.55 -12.43
CA TRP A 137 -11.75 -1.54 -12.60
C TRP A 137 -13.09 -1.92 -11.97
N ASN A 138 -13.16 -3.07 -11.30
CA ASN A 138 -14.38 -3.50 -10.64
C ASN A 138 -14.73 -2.53 -9.48
N ARG A 139 -16.00 -2.14 -9.44
CA ARG A 139 -16.56 -1.14 -8.51
C ARG A 139 -17.41 -1.74 -7.40
N THR A 140 -17.42 -3.08 -7.27
CA THR A 140 -17.99 -3.75 -6.09
C THR A 140 -17.36 -3.14 -4.85
N VAL A 141 -18.17 -2.91 -3.82
CA VAL A 141 -17.69 -2.37 -2.55
C VAL A 141 -17.39 -3.56 -1.64
N GLU A 142 -16.11 -3.87 -1.49
CA GLU A 142 -15.64 -4.88 -0.56
C GLU A 142 -15.27 -4.28 0.82
N PRO A 143 -15.26 -5.11 1.89
CA PRO A 143 -14.62 -4.74 3.14
C PRO A 143 -13.13 -4.43 2.92
N THR A 144 -12.63 -3.42 3.61
CA THR A 144 -11.19 -3.08 3.66
C THR A 144 -10.53 -3.72 4.86
N GLY A 145 -9.22 -3.93 4.77
CA GLY A 145 -8.44 -4.60 5.81
C GLY A 145 -7.69 -5.81 5.27
N ILE A 146 -7.23 -6.65 6.19
CA ILE A 146 -6.49 -7.88 5.88
C ILE A 146 -7.32 -9.08 6.33
N ARG A 147 -7.35 -10.18 5.56
CA ARG A 147 -8.15 -11.36 5.90
C ARG A 147 -7.78 -11.94 7.26
N GLU A 148 -6.50 -12.15 7.51
CA GLU A 148 -6.00 -12.67 8.79
C GLU A 148 -6.47 -11.80 9.98
N GLN A 149 -6.55 -10.48 9.78
CA GLN A 149 -7.05 -9.57 10.80
C GLN A 149 -8.52 -9.86 11.11
N ILE A 150 -9.34 -10.10 10.09
CA ILE A 150 -10.77 -10.45 10.23
C ILE A 150 -10.93 -11.81 10.90
N GLU A 151 -9.99 -12.73 10.66
CA GLU A 151 -9.93 -14.06 11.29
C GLU A 151 -9.37 -14.03 12.73
N GLY A 152 -9.04 -12.84 13.26
CA GLY A 152 -8.68 -12.62 14.66
C GLY A 152 -7.22 -12.28 14.93
N VAL A 153 -6.37 -12.19 13.90
CA VAL A 153 -4.96 -11.79 14.07
C VAL A 153 -4.88 -10.29 14.38
N SER A 154 -4.20 -9.92 15.46
CA SER A 154 -3.99 -8.50 15.79
C SER A 154 -2.88 -7.88 14.92
N TYR A 155 -3.17 -6.68 14.40
CA TYR A 155 -2.19 -5.80 13.73
C TYR A 155 -1.81 -4.60 14.60
N GLY A 156 -2.28 -4.56 15.85
CA GLY A 156 -2.02 -3.50 16.82
C GLY A 156 -2.95 -2.30 16.68
N ASP A 157 -3.46 -1.81 17.81
CA ASP A 157 -4.36 -0.65 17.85
C ASP A 157 -3.61 0.65 18.16
N GLY A 158 -2.48 0.56 18.85
CA GLY A 158 -1.63 1.70 19.21
C GLY A 158 -0.29 1.72 18.48
N PHE A 159 0.34 2.90 18.47
CA PHE A 159 1.61 3.15 17.77
C PHE A 159 2.68 2.09 18.05
N TRP A 160 2.98 1.76 19.30
CA TRP A 160 4.03 0.76 19.58
C TRP A 160 3.62 -0.66 19.18
N SER A 161 2.35 -1.01 19.36
CA SER A 161 1.84 -2.34 19.06
C SER A 161 1.87 -2.67 17.57
N GLN A 162 1.52 -1.73 16.69
CA GLN A 162 1.54 -1.96 15.24
C GLN A 162 2.96 -2.21 14.72
N HIS A 163 3.95 -1.48 15.25
CA HIS A 163 5.36 -1.62 14.88
C HIS A 163 5.95 -2.93 15.42
N GLY A 164 5.74 -3.22 16.70
CA GLY A 164 6.23 -4.45 17.31
C GLY A 164 5.66 -5.70 16.64
N LEU A 165 4.36 -5.71 16.36
CA LEU A 165 3.69 -6.86 15.72
C LEU A 165 4.15 -7.06 14.27
N ALA A 166 4.50 -6.00 13.53
CA ALA A 166 5.11 -6.14 12.20
C ALA A 166 6.42 -6.93 12.27
N PHE A 167 7.31 -6.59 13.20
CA PHE A 167 8.56 -7.35 13.38
C PHE A 167 8.33 -8.79 13.84
N VAL A 168 7.33 -9.04 14.68
CA VAL A 168 6.95 -10.42 15.05
C VAL A 168 6.51 -11.23 13.83
N ARG A 169 5.71 -10.65 12.93
CA ARG A 169 5.30 -11.31 11.68
C ARG A 169 6.49 -11.53 10.75
N ILE A 170 7.40 -10.56 10.62
CA ILE A 170 8.66 -10.71 9.87
C ILE A 170 9.48 -11.88 10.43
N PHE A 171 9.66 -11.95 11.75
CA PHE A 171 10.40 -13.02 12.40
C PHE A 171 9.78 -14.39 12.11
N ARG A 172 8.47 -14.53 12.25
CA ARG A 172 7.75 -15.79 11.93
C ARG A 172 7.89 -16.20 10.47
N ARG A 173 7.94 -15.23 9.55
CA ARG A 173 8.12 -15.48 8.12
C ARG A 173 9.55 -15.95 7.79
N LEU A 174 10.55 -15.39 8.47
CA LEU A 174 11.96 -15.77 8.30
C LEU A 174 12.30 -17.12 8.96
N PHE A 175 11.66 -17.40 10.09
CA PHE A 175 11.90 -18.60 10.90
C PHE A 175 10.58 -19.36 11.12
N PRO A 176 10.01 -19.94 10.05
CA PRO A 176 8.80 -20.75 10.20
C PRO A 176 9.11 -21.91 11.15
N ALA A 177 8.26 -22.10 12.16
CA ALA A 177 8.38 -23.26 13.04
C ALA A 177 8.38 -24.52 12.16
N LYS A 178 9.37 -25.40 12.36
CA LYS A 178 9.34 -26.73 11.73
C LYS A 178 8.00 -27.35 12.10
N ARG A 179 7.12 -27.57 11.13
CA ARG A 179 5.95 -28.43 11.35
C ARG A 179 6.53 -29.75 11.85
N GLY A 180 6.25 -30.07 13.10
CA GLY A 180 6.59 -31.38 13.65
C GLY A 180 6.04 -32.42 12.69
N ALA A 181 6.89 -33.35 12.28
CA ALA A 181 6.46 -34.59 11.67
C ALA A 181 5.54 -35.28 12.67
N ALA A 182 4.23 -35.03 12.56
CA ALA A 182 3.21 -35.76 13.27
C ALA A 182 2.69 -36.85 12.32
N SER A 183 3.14 -38.07 12.64
CA SER A 183 2.52 -39.38 12.38
C SER A 183 2.16 -39.77 10.95
N ALA A 184 2.99 -40.63 10.37
CA ALA A 184 2.54 -41.86 9.72
C ALA A 184 3.47 -42.99 10.16
#